data_AF-A0A7X3WE42-F1
#
_entry.id   AF-A0A7X3WE42-F1
#
_cell.length_a   1.000
_cell.length_b   1.000
_cell.length_c   1.000
_cell.angle_alpha   90.00
_cell.angle_beta   90.00
_cell.angle_gamma   90.00
#
_symmetry.space_group_name_H-M   'P 1'
#
loop_
_entity.id
_entity.type
_entity.pdbx_description
1 polymer ?
#
loop_
_entity_poly.entity_id
_entity_poly.type
_entity_poly.pdbx_seq_one_letter_code
_entity_poly.pdbx_strand_id
1 'polypeptide(L)'
;MSTQKRNQILSISFLVIGSVFLYNSLGNISSLPKVFSQIDVLLKGIAFIALSVAAILASISFQNKLYVLLSSLFGLVIGFSFLYLPVPSLLSGSAFHILFSSAIAFGMTTTSKRIAATVSLVVVCVGIGFLYQTTSELLNNSALYLIIPGMIVFALVYSKKVVCERISIMLIALGLISLCQPFLIVFYQTGFQLLLGGLTGFIVVAHR
;
A
#
# COMPACT_ATOMS: atom_id res chain seq x y z
N MET A 1 -23.85 1.89 -23.72
CA MET A 1 -23.11 2.42 -22.55
C MET A 1 -21.69 2.72 -22.97
N SER A 2 -21.17 3.94 -22.78
CA SER A 2 -19.80 4.26 -23.19
C SER A 2 -18.77 3.54 -22.33
N THR A 3 -17.61 3.20 -22.90
CA THR A 3 -16.51 2.52 -22.21
C THR A 3 -16.11 3.24 -20.91
N GLN A 4 -16.14 4.57 -20.92
CA GLN A 4 -15.85 5.39 -19.75
C GLN A 4 -16.88 5.22 -18.63
N LYS A 5 -18.18 5.30 -18.93
CA LYS A 5 -19.26 5.08 -17.93
C LYS A 5 -19.20 3.67 -17.36
N ARG A 6 -18.83 2.66 -18.17
CA ARG A 6 -18.60 1.29 -17.70
C ARG A 6 -17.47 1.20 -16.70
N ASN A 7 -16.33 1.81 -16.98
CA ASN A 7 -15.18 1.75 -16.09
C ASN A 7 -15.43 2.51 -14.78
N GLN A 8 -16.21 3.60 -14.81
CA GLN A 8 -16.65 4.31 -13.59
C GLN A 8 -17.54 3.44 -12.71
N ILE A 9 -18.56 2.78 -13.30
CA ILE A 9 -19.45 1.88 -12.56
C ILE A 9 -18.64 0.71 -11.99
N LEU A 10 -17.77 0.08 -12.79
CA LEU A 10 -16.90 -1.00 -12.30
C LEU A 10 -15.99 -0.54 -11.15
N SER A 11 -15.40 0.65 -11.24
CA SER A 11 -14.57 1.22 -10.17
C SER A 11 -15.36 1.34 -8.85
N ILE A 12 -16.58 1.89 -8.91
CA ILE A 12 -17.46 2.03 -7.74
C ILE A 12 -17.87 0.64 -7.22
N SER A 13 -18.24 -0.29 -8.10
CA SER A 13 -18.60 -1.65 -7.70
C SER A 13 -17.45 -2.37 -6.98
N PHE A 14 -16.22 -2.31 -7.53
CA PHE A 14 -15.06 -2.91 -6.88
C PHE A 14 -14.69 -2.21 -5.56
N LEU A 15 -14.90 -0.89 -5.46
CA LEU A 15 -14.70 -0.16 -4.20
C LEU A 15 -15.69 -0.64 -3.13
N VAL A 16 -16.97 -0.80 -3.47
CA VAL A 16 -17.99 -1.29 -2.55
C VAL A 16 -17.71 -2.74 -2.15
N ILE A 17 -17.48 -3.62 -3.12
CA ILE A 17 -17.17 -5.04 -2.86
C ILE A 17 -15.91 -5.18 -1.99
N GLY A 18 -14.85 -4.44 -2.34
CA GLY A 18 -13.60 -4.43 -1.59
C GLY A 18 -13.79 -3.93 -0.15
N SER A 19 -14.58 -2.87 0.04
CA SER A 19 -14.89 -2.33 1.37
C SER A 19 -15.72 -3.32 2.20
N VAL A 20 -16.72 -3.97 1.59
CA VAL A 20 -17.51 -5.00 2.25
C VAL A 20 -16.61 -6.14 2.71
N PHE A 21 -15.74 -6.68 1.85
CA PHE A 21 -14.84 -7.75 2.26
C PHE A 21 -13.76 -7.33 3.26
N LEU A 22 -13.34 -6.06 3.23
CA LEU A 22 -12.36 -5.54 4.19
C LEU A 22 -12.92 -5.46 5.62
N TYR A 23 -14.18 -5.04 5.76
CA TYR A 23 -14.80 -4.78 7.06
C TYR A 23 -15.76 -5.87 7.54
N ASN A 24 -16.07 -6.85 6.69
CA ASN A 24 -16.85 -8.02 7.08
C ASN A 24 -15.95 -9.03 7.84
N SER A 25 -15.56 -8.65 9.06
CA SER A 25 -14.81 -9.52 9.96
C SER A 25 -15.75 -10.52 10.62
N LEU A 26 -15.75 -11.76 10.12
CA LEU A 26 -16.40 -12.90 10.79
C LEU A 26 -15.72 -13.28 12.13
N GLY A 27 -14.53 -12.72 12.41
CA GLY A 27 -13.73 -13.03 13.60
C GLY A 27 -14.18 -12.34 14.89
N ASN A 28 -15.15 -11.42 14.85
CA ASN A 28 -15.64 -10.73 16.05
C ASN A 28 -16.58 -11.57 16.93
N ILE A 29 -16.87 -12.81 16.54
CA ILE A 29 -17.62 -13.76 17.34
C ILE A 29 -16.60 -14.71 18.00
N SER A 30 -16.27 -14.44 19.25
CA SER A 30 -15.18 -15.03 20.05
C SER A 30 -15.26 -16.55 20.30
N SER A 31 -16.17 -17.27 19.63
CA SER A 31 -16.47 -18.68 19.86
C SER A 31 -16.27 -19.58 18.63
N LEU A 32 -15.80 -19.06 17.49
CA LEU A 32 -15.69 -19.84 16.25
C LEU A 32 -14.29 -20.45 16.02
N PRO A 33 -14.22 -21.69 15.49
CA PRO A 33 -12.99 -22.46 15.34
C PRO A 33 -11.98 -21.83 14.37
N LYS A 34 -10.69 -22.25 14.47
CA LYS A 34 -9.53 -21.80 13.66
C LYS A 34 -9.73 -21.77 12.14
N VAL A 35 -10.78 -22.40 11.60
CA VAL A 35 -11.16 -22.32 10.18
C VAL A 35 -11.61 -20.91 9.80
N PHE A 36 -12.25 -20.17 10.71
CA PHE A 36 -12.77 -18.81 10.43
C PHE A 36 -11.67 -17.75 10.33
N SER A 37 -10.51 -17.94 10.97
CA SER A 37 -9.37 -17.01 10.82
C SER A 37 -8.73 -17.07 9.43
N GLN A 38 -8.78 -18.22 8.76
CA GLN A 38 -8.27 -18.35 7.38
C GLN A 38 -9.19 -17.65 6.37
N ILE A 39 -10.51 -17.67 6.62
CA ILE A 39 -11.51 -16.98 5.79
C ILE A 39 -11.32 -15.47 5.86
N ASP A 40 -11.03 -14.90 7.06
CA ASP A 40 -10.77 -13.47 7.21
C ASP A 40 -9.52 -13.01 6.42
N VAL A 41 -8.44 -13.80 6.46
CA VAL A 41 -7.23 -13.52 5.67
C VAL A 41 -7.53 -13.58 4.16
N LEU A 42 -8.30 -14.57 3.72
CA LEU A 42 -8.72 -14.69 2.33
C LEU A 42 -9.57 -13.50 1.88
N LEU A 43 -10.56 -13.10 2.67
CA LEU A 43 -11.43 -11.94 2.40
C LEU A 43 -10.61 -10.65 2.32
N LYS A 44 -9.66 -10.44 3.23
CA LYS A 44 -8.72 -9.31 3.18
C LYS A 44 -7.83 -9.35 1.93
N GLY A 45 -7.42 -10.53 1.47
CA GLY A 45 -6.71 -10.70 0.21
C GLY A 45 -7.55 -10.31 -1.00
N ILE A 46 -8.81 -10.74 -1.06
CA ILE A 46 -9.75 -10.36 -2.12
C ILE A 46 -10.04 -8.85 -2.08
N ALA A 47 -10.24 -8.29 -0.88
CA ALA A 47 -10.44 -6.87 -0.68
C ALA A 47 -9.25 -6.05 -1.21
N PHE A 48 -8.02 -6.50 -0.97
CA PHE A 48 -6.81 -5.86 -1.46
C PHE A 48 -6.79 -5.75 -2.99
N ILE A 49 -7.09 -6.85 -3.68
CA ILE A 49 -7.15 -6.88 -5.15
C ILE A 49 -8.27 -5.97 -5.65
N ALA A 50 -9.48 -6.09 -5.08
CA ALA A 50 -10.64 -5.30 -5.48
C ALA A 50 -10.39 -3.78 -5.32
N LEU A 51 -9.84 -3.35 -4.18
CA LEU A 51 -9.53 -1.94 -3.91
C LEU A 51 -8.42 -1.41 -4.82
N SER A 52 -7.42 -2.23 -5.15
CA SER A 52 -6.36 -1.84 -6.09
C SER A 52 -6.91 -1.63 -7.51
N VAL A 53 -7.75 -2.55 -7.98
CA VAL A 53 -8.44 -2.41 -9.29
C VAL A 53 -9.37 -1.20 -9.29
N ALA A 54 -10.11 -0.98 -8.20
CA ALA A 54 -10.97 0.19 -8.03
C ALA A 54 -10.16 1.49 -8.14
N ALA A 55 -9.00 1.58 -7.48
CA ALA A 55 -8.11 2.73 -7.49
C ALA A 55 -7.55 3.03 -8.89
N ILE A 56 -7.10 2.01 -9.62
CA ILE A 56 -6.61 2.16 -11.00
C ILE A 56 -7.74 2.63 -11.92
N LEU A 57 -8.90 1.96 -11.88
CA LEU A 57 -10.05 2.32 -12.71
C LEU A 57 -10.57 3.72 -12.37
N ALA A 58 -10.60 4.12 -11.10
CA ALA A 58 -11.00 5.46 -10.69
C ALA A 58 -10.08 6.52 -11.32
N SER A 59 -8.77 6.27 -11.20
CA SER A 59 -7.72 7.18 -11.68
C SER A 59 -7.73 7.36 -13.18
N ILE A 60 -8.20 6.38 -13.95
CA ILE A 60 -8.29 6.46 -15.42
C ILE A 60 -9.65 7.01 -15.86
N SER A 61 -10.76 6.50 -15.29
CA SER A 61 -12.11 6.67 -15.85
C SER A 61 -12.83 7.96 -15.42
N PHE A 62 -12.56 8.51 -14.24
CA PHE A 62 -13.19 9.75 -13.79
C PHE A 62 -12.61 10.95 -14.54
N GLN A 63 -13.49 11.82 -15.04
CA GLN A 63 -13.10 13.04 -15.76
C GLN A 63 -12.48 14.06 -14.80
N ASN A 64 -13.12 14.25 -13.64
CA ASN A 64 -12.61 15.16 -12.62
C ASN A 64 -11.56 14.45 -11.76
N LYS A 65 -10.29 14.61 -12.16
CA LYS A 65 -9.12 14.06 -11.44
C LYS A 65 -8.95 14.67 -10.05
N LEU A 66 -9.44 15.88 -9.81
CA LEU A 66 -9.32 16.56 -8.53
C LEU A 66 -10.11 15.81 -7.43
N TYR A 67 -11.29 15.27 -7.73
CA TYR A 67 -12.02 14.46 -6.74
C TYR A 67 -11.28 13.18 -6.37
N VAL A 68 -10.69 12.49 -7.35
CA VAL A 68 -9.89 11.28 -7.09
C VAL A 68 -8.63 11.62 -6.30
N LEU A 69 -7.99 12.75 -6.61
CA LEU A 69 -6.83 13.26 -5.88
C LEU A 69 -7.17 13.58 -4.42
N LEU A 70 -8.25 14.32 -4.16
CA LEU A 70 -8.66 14.66 -2.80
C LEU A 70 -9.07 13.42 -1.99
N SER A 71 -9.83 12.50 -2.60
CA SER A 71 -10.24 11.26 -1.96
C SER A 71 -9.04 10.38 -1.61
N SER A 72 -8.07 10.23 -2.52
CA SER A 72 -6.84 9.47 -2.27
C SER A 72 -5.92 10.14 -1.24
N LEU A 73 -5.81 11.47 -1.23
CA LEU A 73 -5.08 12.19 -0.20
C LEU A 73 -5.72 11.97 1.19
N PHE A 74 -7.04 12.06 1.27
CA PHE A 74 -7.78 11.78 2.51
C PHE A 74 -7.57 10.32 2.97
N GLY A 75 -7.61 9.37 2.03
CA GLY A 75 -7.30 7.96 2.29
C GLY A 75 -5.88 7.75 2.82
N LEU A 76 -4.87 8.42 2.26
CA LEU A 76 -3.49 8.37 2.77
C LEU A 76 -3.40 8.92 4.19
N VAL A 77 -4.03 10.07 4.47
CA VAL A 77 -4.04 10.68 5.82
C VAL A 77 -4.70 9.75 6.84
N ILE A 78 -5.87 9.18 6.50
CA ILE A 78 -6.56 8.20 7.36
C ILE A 78 -5.68 6.97 7.57
N GLY A 79 -5.13 6.42 6.50
CA GLY A 79 -4.29 5.22 6.54
C GLY A 79 -3.07 5.38 7.44
N PHE A 80 -2.38 6.53 7.37
CA PHE A 80 -1.27 6.83 8.28
C PHE A 80 -1.73 7.08 9.70
N SER A 81 -2.89 7.74 9.89
CA SER A 81 -3.47 7.97 11.21
C SER A 81 -3.79 6.65 11.91
N PHE A 82 -4.25 5.63 11.17
CA PHE A 82 -4.54 4.31 11.71
C PHE A 82 -3.31 3.53 12.21
N LEU A 83 -2.09 3.96 11.84
CA LEU A 83 -0.86 3.34 12.36
C LEU A 83 -0.50 3.83 13.76
N TYR A 84 -0.95 5.02 14.16
CA TYR A 84 -0.47 5.68 15.40
C TYR A 84 -1.58 6.08 16.36
N LEU A 85 -2.82 6.21 15.89
CA LEU A 85 -3.97 6.53 16.72
C LEU A 85 -4.74 5.27 17.11
N PRO A 86 -5.44 5.28 18.26
CA PRO A 86 -6.34 4.18 18.61
C PRO A 86 -7.49 4.10 17.60
N VAL A 87 -7.62 2.94 16.96
CA VAL A 87 -8.63 2.67 15.93
C VAL A 87 -9.67 1.70 16.48
N PRO A 88 -10.98 1.88 16.19
CA PRO A 88 -12.00 0.89 16.52
C PRO A 88 -11.66 -0.50 15.99
N SER A 89 -12.00 -1.56 16.73
CA SER A 89 -11.67 -2.94 16.37
C SER A 89 -12.13 -3.34 14.96
N LEU A 90 -13.27 -2.80 14.50
CA LEU A 90 -13.79 -3.03 13.14
C LEU A 90 -12.85 -2.53 12.04
N LEU A 91 -12.13 -1.44 12.29
CA LEU A 91 -11.21 -0.81 11.34
C LEU A 91 -9.78 -1.31 11.52
N SER A 92 -9.52 -2.14 12.54
CA SER A 92 -8.19 -2.69 12.80
C SER A 92 -7.73 -3.58 11.63
N GLY A 93 -6.48 -3.39 11.19
CA GLY A 93 -5.92 -4.12 10.05
C GLY A 93 -6.28 -3.60 8.65
N SER A 94 -7.08 -2.53 8.54
CA SER A 94 -7.43 -1.91 7.24
C SER A 94 -6.37 -0.93 6.71
N ALA A 95 -5.43 -0.49 7.56
CA ALA A 95 -4.46 0.57 7.25
C ALA A 95 -3.67 0.26 5.97
N PHE A 96 -3.20 -0.99 5.80
CA PHE A 96 -2.45 -1.39 4.62
C PHE A 96 -3.25 -1.21 3.32
N HIS A 97 -4.48 -1.74 3.29
CA HIS A 97 -5.37 -1.68 2.13
C HIS A 97 -5.70 -0.26 1.73
N ILE A 98 -6.00 0.59 2.71
CA ILE A 98 -6.31 2.01 2.50
C ILE A 98 -5.06 2.72 1.96
N LEU A 99 -3.91 2.57 2.61
CA LEU A 99 -2.66 3.20 2.18
C LEU A 99 -2.24 2.78 0.77
N PHE A 100 -2.32 1.48 0.47
CA PHE A 100 -1.91 0.93 -0.83
C PHE A 100 -2.81 1.43 -1.97
N SER A 101 -4.13 1.28 -1.82
CA SER A 101 -5.08 1.71 -2.85
C SER A 101 -5.07 3.23 -3.04
N SER A 102 -4.94 3.99 -1.95
CA SER A 102 -4.85 5.45 -1.99
C SER A 102 -3.53 5.92 -2.60
N ALA A 103 -2.41 5.24 -2.34
CA ALA A 103 -1.12 5.56 -2.95
C ALA A 103 -1.13 5.41 -4.47
N ILE A 104 -1.77 4.34 -4.99
CA ILE A 104 -1.95 4.15 -6.43
C ILE A 104 -2.77 5.30 -7.00
N ALA A 105 -3.95 5.57 -6.42
CA ALA A 105 -4.84 6.60 -6.92
C ALA A 105 -4.20 8.00 -6.87
N PHE A 106 -3.49 8.31 -5.79
CA PHE A 106 -2.78 9.57 -5.62
C PHE A 106 -1.63 9.70 -6.64
N GLY A 107 -0.80 8.68 -6.78
CA GLY A 107 0.35 8.68 -7.70
C GLY A 107 -0.07 8.83 -9.16
N MET A 108 -1.21 8.25 -9.56
CA MET A 108 -1.73 8.38 -10.93
C MET A 108 -2.41 9.73 -11.22
N THR A 109 -2.92 10.42 -10.20
CA THR A 109 -3.74 11.63 -10.39
C THR A 109 -3.06 12.93 -9.99
N THR A 110 -1.97 12.88 -9.22
CA THR A 110 -1.29 14.07 -8.75
C THR A 110 -0.60 14.87 -9.87
N THR A 111 -0.83 16.17 -9.87
CA THR A 111 -0.19 17.12 -10.80
C THR A 111 1.17 17.61 -10.27
N SER A 112 1.33 17.68 -8.94
CA SER A 112 2.54 18.16 -8.26
C SER A 112 3.62 17.08 -8.14
N LYS A 113 4.06 16.53 -9.27
CA LYS A 113 4.97 15.38 -9.36
C LYS A 113 6.28 15.53 -8.58
N ARG A 114 6.88 16.73 -8.56
CA ARG A 114 8.15 16.99 -7.84
C ARG A 114 7.96 16.86 -6.33
N ILE A 115 6.94 17.52 -5.79
CA ILE A 115 6.63 17.49 -4.36
C ILE A 115 6.24 16.07 -3.95
N ALA A 116 5.37 15.42 -4.73
CA ALA A 116 4.97 14.04 -4.48
C ALA A 116 6.18 13.07 -4.49
N ALA A 117 7.12 13.22 -5.43
CA ALA A 117 8.35 12.42 -5.48
C ALA A 117 9.22 12.64 -4.24
N THR A 118 9.43 13.89 -3.83
CA THR A 118 10.27 14.19 -2.66
C THR A 118 9.63 13.66 -1.38
N VAL A 119 8.33 13.91 -1.17
CA VAL A 119 7.60 13.43 0.01
C VAL A 119 7.59 11.91 0.06
N SER A 120 7.29 11.24 -1.06
CA SER A 120 7.28 9.78 -1.10
C SER A 120 8.66 9.17 -0.85
N LEU A 121 9.74 9.76 -1.38
CA LEU A 121 11.10 9.33 -1.08
C LEU A 121 11.43 9.50 0.41
N VAL A 122 11.05 10.63 1.03
CA VAL A 122 11.23 10.86 2.47
C VAL A 122 10.48 9.79 3.26
N VAL A 123 9.23 9.47 2.90
CA VAL A 123 8.44 8.41 3.55
C VAL A 123 9.13 7.05 3.44
N VAL A 124 9.69 6.70 2.27
CA VAL A 124 10.46 5.47 2.10
C VAL A 124 11.70 5.46 3.00
N CYS A 125 12.47 6.56 3.03
CA CYS A 125 13.65 6.66 3.89
C CYS A 125 13.30 6.54 5.37
N VAL A 126 12.20 7.17 5.82
CA VAL A 126 11.70 7.05 7.20
C VAL A 126 11.29 5.61 7.49
N GLY A 127 10.57 4.95 6.58
CA GLY A 127 10.21 3.54 6.71
C GLY A 127 11.42 2.62 6.80
N ILE A 128 12.46 2.86 6.00
CA ILE A 128 13.74 2.13 6.11
C ILE A 128 14.41 2.41 7.45
N GLY A 129 14.40 3.65 7.94
CA GLY A 129 14.89 3.97 9.29
C GLY A 129 14.16 3.19 10.38
N PHE A 130 12.83 3.06 10.25
CA PHE A 130 12.00 2.31 11.19
C PHE A 130 12.26 0.80 11.19
N LEU A 131 12.66 0.21 10.05
CA LEU A 131 13.06 -1.20 9.98
C LEU A 131 14.20 -1.54 10.96
N TYR A 132 15.15 -0.63 11.10
CA TYR A 132 16.33 -0.81 11.93
C TYR A 132 16.13 -0.31 13.37
N GLN A 133 14.96 0.25 13.68
CA GLN A 133 14.64 0.70 15.02
C GLN A 133 14.22 -0.49 15.89
N THR A 134 15.12 -0.96 16.74
CA THR A 134 14.89 -2.11 17.63
C THR A 134 14.23 -1.73 18.96
N THR A 135 14.19 -0.45 19.32
CA THR A 135 13.69 0.01 20.63
C THR A 135 12.18 0.23 20.67
N SER A 136 11.49 0.27 19.52
CA SER A 136 10.05 0.47 19.44
C SER A 136 9.43 -0.49 18.45
N GLU A 137 8.70 -1.49 18.96
CA GLU A 137 7.98 -2.46 18.14
C GLU A 137 6.92 -1.77 17.24
N LEU A 138 6.31 -0.68 17.72
CA LEU A 138 5.33 0.10 16.96
C LEU A 138 5.94 0.65 15.67
N LEU A 139 7.15 1.25 15.76
CA LEU A 139 7.84 1.81 14.61
C LEU A 139 8.32 0.71 13.67
N ASN A 140 8.89 -0.37 14.19
CA ASN A 140 9.34 -1.50 13.38
C ASN A 140 8.18 -2.10 12.58
N ASN A 141 7.02 -2.31 13.22
CA ASN A 141 5.84 -2.86 12.59
C ASN A 141 5.20 -1.91 11.57
N SER A 142 5.37 -0.60 11.70
CA SER A 142 4.84 0.38 10.74
C SER A 142 5.72 0.54 9.50
N ALA A 143 6.98 0.10 9.52
CA ALA A 143 7.95 0.32 8.44
C ALA A 143 7.44 -0.10 7.04
N LEU A 144 6.87 -1.29 6.90
CA LEU A 144 6.30 -1.78 5.63
C LEU A 144 5.18 -0.87 5.10
N TYR A 145 4.35 -0.35 6.01
CA TYR A 145 3.23 0.53 5.73
C TYR A 145 3.69 1.92 5.26
N LEU A 146 4.97 2.28 5.45
CA LEU A 146 5.59 3.47 4.89
C LEU A 146 6.28 3.15 3.56
N ILE A 147 7.11 2.10 3.55
CA ILE A 147 7.95 1.74 2.40
C ILE A 147 7.10 1.45 1.16
N ILE A 148 6.08 0.59 1.27
CA ILE A 148 5.30 0.17 0.09
C ILE A 148 4.52 1.35 -0.53
N PRO A 149 3.66 2.08 0.20
CA PRO A 149 2.94 3.23 -0.35
C PRO A 149 3.89 4.32 -0.87
N GLY A 150 4.99 4.58 -0.16
CA GLY A 150 6.02 5.52 -0.60
C GLY A 150 6.65 5.11 -1.93
N MET A 151 7.05 3.83 -2.06
CA MET A 151 7.63 3.32 -3.30
C MET A 151 6.65 3.36 -4.47
N ILE A 152 5.36 3.07 -4.25
CA ILE A 152 4.31 3.18 -5.28
C ILE A 152 4.20 4.61 -5.79
N VAL A 153 4.03 5.59 -4.88
CA VAL A 153 3.88 6.99 -5.28
C VAL A 153 5.15 7.46 -5.99
N PHE A 154 6.33 7.16 -5.44
CA PHE A 154 7.61 7.54 -6.03
C PHE A 154 7.77 6.99 -7.45
N ALA A 155 7.50 5.70 -7.65
CA ALA A 155 7.56 5.03 -8.94
C ALA A 155 6.58 5.61 -9.98
N LEU A 156 5.37 5.98 -9.55
CA LEU A 156 4.35 6.57 -10.43
C LEU A 156 4.67 8.01 -10.84
N VAL A 157 5.23 8.82 -9.94
CA VAL A 157 5.37 10.27 -10.17
C VAL A 157 6.77 10.68 -10.65
N TYR A 158 7.83 9.95 -10.31
CA TYR A 158 9.21 10.36 -10.59
C TYR A 158 9.56 10.23 -12.08
N SER A 159 10.20 11.24 -12.68
CA SER A 159 10.35 11.29 -14.13
C SER A 159 11.32 10.25 -14.74
N LYS A 160 12.39 9.87 -14.03
CA LYS A 160 13.46 9.02 -14.60
C LYS A 160 13.24 7.55 -14.26
N LYS A 161 12.65 6.80 -15.20
CA LYS A 161 12.37 5.35 -15.08
C LYS A 161 13.57 4.54 -14.60
N VAL A 162 14.74 4.73 -15.25
CA VAL A 162 15.99 4.04 -14.94
C VAL A 162 16.43 4.22 -13.49
N VAL A 163 16.21 5.41 -12.90
CA VAL A 163 16.57 5.65 -11.49
C VAL A 163 15.64 4.89 -10.57
N CYS A 164 14.33 4.86 -10.85
CA CYS A 164 13.38 4.08 -10.06
C CYS A 164 13.67 2.57 -10.15
N GLU A 165 14.02 2.06 -11.34
CA GLU A 165 14.43 0.66 -11.53
C GLU A 165 15.68 0.35 -10.69
N ARG A 166 16.70 1.20 -10.75
CA ARG A 166 17.93 1.01 -9.97
C ARG A 166 17.67 1.02 -8.46
N ILE A 167 16.86 1.94 -7.97
CA ILE A 167 16.47 1.99 -6.54
C ILE A 167 15.71 0.71 -6.17
N SER A 168 14.78 0.26 -7.01
CA SER A 168 13.99 -0.95 -6.78
C SER A 168 14.88 -2.21 -6.75
N ILE A 169 15.79 -2.33 -7.71
CA ILE A 169 16.78 -3.43 -7.76
C ILE A 169 17.72 -3.38 -6.56
N MET A 170 18.15 -2.19 -6.13
CA MET A 170 18.97 -2.03 -4.93
C MET A 170 18.23 -2.52 -3.68
N LEU A 171 16.96 -2.16 -3.50
CA LEU A 171 16.13 -2.66 -2.40
C LEU A 171 15.95 -4.17 -2.44
N ILE A 172 15.74 -4.74 -3.64
CA ILE A 172 15.67 -6.19 -3.84
C ILE A 172 16.99 -6.86 -3.44
N ALA A 173 18.12 -6.35 -3.93
CA ALA A 173 19.44 -6.89 -3.64
C ALA A 173 19.76 -6.83 -2.15
N LEU A 174 19.48 -5.68 -1.50
CA LEU A 174 19.63 -5.53 -0.04
C LEU A 174 18.72 -6.49 0.72
N GLY A 175 17.47 -6.66 0.28
CA GLY A 175 16.53 -7.61 0.84
C GLY A 175 17.05 -9.05 0.77
N LEU A 176 17.54 -9.48 -0.40
CA LEU A 176 18.13 -10.79 -0.60
C LEU A 176 19.38 -11.02 0.26
N ILE A 177 20.31 -10.04 0.29
CA ILE A 177 21.50 -10.12 1.13
C ILE A 177 21.10 -10.28 2.61
N SER A 178 20.13 -9.49 3.07
CA SER A 178 19.63 -9.54 4.45
C SER A 178 18.96 -10.88 4.78
N LEU A 179 18.21 -11.48 3.84
CA LEU A 179 17.60 -12.80 3.99
C LEU A 179 18.64 -13.93 4.05
N CYS A 180 19.77 -13.78 3.37
CA CYS A 180 20.86 -14.74 3.35
C CYS A 180 21.78 -14.68 4.58
N GLN A 181 21.53 -13.78 5.55
CA GLN A 181 22.29 -13.69 6.80
C GLN A 181 21.66 -14.63 7.86
N PRO A 182 22.24 -15.81 8.14
CA PRO A 182 21.55 -16.89 8.86
C PRO A 182 21.47 -16.70 10.39
N PHE A 183 22.08 -15.65 10.95
CA PHE A 183 22.29 -15.56 12.40
C PHE A 183 21.44 -14.51 13.14
N LEU A 184 20.63 -13.70 12.44
CA LEU A 184 19.84 -12.63 13.06
C LEU A 184 18.44 -12.58 12.46
N ILE A 185 17.44 -13.02 13.23
CA ILE A 185 16.03 -13.01 12.81
C ILE A 185 15.53 -11.60 12.43
N VAL A 186 16.15 -10.57 13.01
CA VAL A 186 15.93 -9.16 12.66
C VAL A 186 16.27 -8.91 11.19
N PHE A 187 17.41 -9.42 10.69
CA PHE A 187 17.79 -9.29 9.28
C PHE A 187 16.84 -10.05 8.34
N TYR A 188 16.21 -11.12 8.81
CA TYR A 188 15.22 -11.83 8.02
C TYR A 188 13.95 -11.00 7.83
N GLN A 189 13.40 -10.42 8.91
CA GLN A 189 12.21 -9.57 8.85
C GLN A 189 12.47 -8.28 8.05
N THR A 190 13.60 -7.61 8.27
CA THR A 190 13.96 -6.42 7.49
C THR A 190 14.19 -6.75 6.03
N GLY A 191 14.85 -7.88 5.75
CA GLY A 191 15.12 -8.35 4.39
C GLY A 191 13.85 -8.59 3.59
N PHE A 192 12.85 -9.23 4.21
CA PHE A 192 11.55 -9.46 3.59
C PHE A 192 10.82 -8.14 3.26
N GLN A 193 10.81 -7.18 4.19
CA GLN A 193 10.15 -5.90 3.98
C GLN A 193 10.83 -5.05 2.88
N LEU A 194 12.16 -5.05 2.83
CA LEU A 194 12.93 -4.40 1.76
C LEU A 194 12.67 -5.05 0.40
N LEU A 195 12.65 -6.39 0.36
CA LEU A 195 12.35 -7.16 -0.84
C LEU A 195 10.95 -6.82 -1.39
N LEU A 196 9.93 -6.80 -0.53
CA LEU A 196 8.57 -6.42 -0.92
C LEU A 196 8.47 -4.98 -1.42
N GLY A 197 9.12 -4.03 -0.75
CA GLY A 197 9.17 -2.64 -1.18
C GLY A 197 9.84 -2.48 -2.55
N GLY A 198 10.99 -3.13 -2.74
CA GLY A 198 11.72 -3.14 -4.01
C GLY A 198 10.94 -3.79 -5.15
N LEU A 199 10.34 -4.96 -4.92
CA LEU A 199 9.49 -5.64 -5.90
C LEU A 199 8.28 -4.79 -6.30
N THR A 200 7.61 -4.17 -5.32
CA THR A 200 6.47 -3.29 -5.60
C THR A 200 6.89 -2.11 -6.47
N GLY A 201 8.00 -1.45 -6.12
CA GLY A 201 8.57 -0.38 -6.93
C GLY A 201 8.88 -0.84 -8.35
N PHE A 202 9.54 -1.98 -8.51
CA PHE A 202 9.91 -2.53 -9.81
C PHE A 202 8.69 -2.81 -10.69
N ILE A 203 7.66 -3.48 -10.15
CA ILE A 203 6.41 -3.79 -10.86
C ILE A 203 5.73 -2.52 -11.34
N VAL A 204 5.58 -1.53 -10.45
CA VAL A 204 4.94 -0.26 -10.80
C VAL A 204 5.70 0.48 -11.89
N VAL A 205 7.03 0.51 -11.81
CA VAL A 205 7.87 1.16 -12.84
C VAL A 205 7.80 0.43 -14.18
N ALA A 206 7.73 -0.91 -14.16
CA ALA A 206 7.64 -1.72 -15.38
C ALA A 206 6.33 -1.48 -16.15
N HIS A 207 5.22 -1.27 -15.43
CA HIS A 207 3.88 -1.10 -15.99
C HIS A 207 3.41 0.37 -16.13
N ARG A 208 4.26 1.33 -15.78
CA ARG A 208 4.00 2.77 -15.99
C ARG A 208 4.22 3.20 -17.44
#